data_AF-A0A5J6Q5U4-F1
#
_entry.id   AF-A0A5J6Q5U4-F1
#
_cell.length_a   1.000
_cell.length_b   1.000
_cell.length_c   1.000
_cell.angle_alpha   90.00
_cell.angle_beta   90.00
_cell.angle_gamma   90.00
#
_symmetry.space_group_name_H-M   'P 1'
#
loop_
_entity.id
_entity.type
_entity.pdbx_description
1 polymer ?
#
loop_
_entity_poly.entity_id
_entity_poly.type
_entity_poly.pdbx_seq_one_letter_code
_entity_poly.pdbx_strand_id
1 'polypeptide(L)'
;MESSSRDYPFTFQVSYVDNIGPHRKYIYNDLGPDDILITVDDDTLYPRNFISRIIETTLEFDCVVAMRGRAISIDDKMILPYRRWDKSIDANVPRLRYVGTGKDGIAYRRSYLHENVWNIPAAVQAAPRADDLWLKVHSLLMGVPTAIVNSSLSEEFVEIGSPSEKVSLFNNFNKRGGNDYALRQIDKYLAQTFQTTLYHLITL
;
A
#
# COMPACT_ATOMS: atom_id res chain seq x y z
N MET A 1 23.13 12.86 32.32
CA MET A 1 22.19 12.47 31.24
C MET A 1 23.00 11.66 30.25
N GLU A 2 23.02 10.35 30.42
CA GLU A 2 23.73 9.44 29.52
C GLU A 2 22.97 9.35 28.20
N SER A 3 23.62 9.79 27.12
CA SER A 3 23.16 9.50 25.77
C SER A 3 23.43 8.02 25.49
N SER A 4 22.40 7.18 25.51
CA SER A 4 22.52 5.82 25.01
C SER A 4 22.66 5.88 23.49
N SER A 5 23.89 5.74 22.98
CA SER A 5 24.11 5.36 21.59
C SER A 5 23.58 3.94 21.42
N ARG A 6 22.43 3.81 20.76
CA ARG A 6 21.98 2.49 20.31
C ARG A 6 22.85 2.11 19.11
N ASP A 7 23.78 1.19 19.33
CA ASP A 7 24.50 0.49 18.27
C ASP A 7 23.46 -0.30 17.46
N TYR A 8 23.09 0.24 16.30
CA TYR A 8 22.39 -0.52 15.27
C TYR A 8 23.43 -0.94 14.24
N PRO A 9 23.91 -2.20 14.25
CA PRO A 9 25.04 -2.63 13.41
C PRO A 9 24.78 -2.61 11.89
N PHE A 10 23.62 -2.15 11.43
CA PHE A 10 23.32 -1.88 10.02
C PHE A 10 22.38 -0.68 9.92
N THR A 11 22.88 0.53 9.69
CA THR A 11 22.01 1.73 9.63
C THR A 11 21.47 2.01 8.24
N PHE A 12 22.08 1.45 7.19
CA PHE A 12 21.66 1.65 5.80
C PHE A 12 22.31 0.61 4.88
N GLN A 13 21.48 -0.06 4.07
CA GLN A 13 21.93 -0.97 3.02
C GLN A 13 21.27 -0.59 1.71
N VAL A 14 22.02 -0.69 0.61
CA VAL A 14 21.49 -0.54 -0.74
C VAL A 14 21.54 -1.90 -1.43
N SER A 15 20.38 -2.37 -1.89
CA SER A 15 20.26 -3.56 -2.72
C SER A 15 19.78 -3.17 -4.11
N TYR A 16 20.56 -3.53 -5.13
CA TYR A 16 20.18 -3.31 -6.52
C TYR A 16 19.23 -4.43 -6.98
N VAL A 17 18.20 -4.04 -7.72
CA VAL A 17 17.14 -4.93 -8.20
C VAL A 17 16.77 -4.55 -9.63
N ASP A 18 16.21 -5.50 -10.37
CA ASP A 18 15.68 -5.23 -11.70
C ASP A 18 14.57 -4.17 -11.66
N ASN A 19 14.45 -3.40 -12.74
CA ASN A 19 13.41 -2.39 -12.83
C ASN A 19 12.04 -3.02 -13.13
N ILE A 20 11.34 -3.40 -12.07
CA ILE A 20 9.97 -3.93 -12.09
C ILE A 20 8.93 -2.85 -11.75
N GLY A 21 9.25 -1.58 -11.99
CA GLY A 21 8.37 -0.45 -11.65
C GLY A 21 8.22 -0.28 -10.14
N PRO A 22 7.02 0.05 -9.63
CA PRO A 22 6.83 0.32 -8.20
C PRO A 22 6.93 -0.94 -7.34
N HIS A 23 6.89 -2.14 -7.93
CA HIS A 23 7.00 -3.37 -7.16
C HIS A 23 8.35 -3.54 -6.45
N ARG A 24 9.39 -2.79 -6.85
CA ARG A 24 10.69 -2.78 -6.16
C ARG A 24 10.63 -2.32 -4.70
N LYS A 25 9.55 -1.67 -4.26
CA LYS A 25 9.40 -1.14 -2.90
C LYS A 25 9.32 -2.23 -1.84
N TYR A 26 8.97 -3.47 -2.20
CA TYR A 26 8.67 -4.51 -1.23
C TYR A 26 9.40 -5.85 -1.46
N ILE A 27 10.16 -6.02 -2.55
CA ILE A 27 10.84 -7.28 -2.93
C ILE A 27 12.06 -7.68 -2.07
N TYR A 28 12.17 -7.17 -0.85
CA TYR A 28 13.25 -7.56 0.06
C TYR A 28 12.89 -8.90 0.75
N ASN A 29 13.63 -9.96 0.43
CA ASN A 29 13.30 -11.34 0.82
C ASN A 29 13.84 -11.77 2.20
N ASP A 30 14.67 -10.97 2.85
CA ASP A 30 15.27 -11.31 4.15
C ASP A 30 14.40 -10.84 5.35
N LEU A 31 13.09 -10.66 5.13
CA LEU A 31 12.14 -10.27 6.18
C LEU A 31 11.65 -11.50 6.96
N GLY A 32 11.81 -11.45 8.28
CA GLY A 32 11.12 -12.32 9.21
C GLY A 32 9.60 -12.10 9.21
N PRO A 33 8.81 -13.05 9.74
CA PRO A 33 7.35 -12.98 9.72
C PRO A 33 6.77 -11.75 10.42
N ASP A 34 7.44 -11.25 11.47
CA ASP A 34 6.98 -10.13 12.29
C ASP A 34 7.68 -8.81 11.97
N ASP A 35 8.62 -8.82 11.02
CA ASP A 35 9.32 -7.61 10.58
C ASP A 35 8.33 -6.65 9.92
N ILE A 36 8.49 -5.37 10.24
CA ILE A 36 7.68 -4.28 9.71
C ILE A 36 8.33 -3.79 8.41
N LEU A 37 7.66 -4.02 7.30
CA LEU A 37 7.98 -3.43 6.01
C LEU A 37 7.22 -2.11 5.86
N ILE A 38 7.95 -1.01 5.71
CA ILE A 38 7.37 0.30 5.38
C ILE A 38 7.75 0.67 3.95
N THR A 39 6.77 0.80 3.07
CA THR A 39 7.00 1.31 1.70
C THR A 39 7.05 2.82 1.72
N VAL A 40 7.98 3.44 0.99
CA VAL A 40 8.11 4.90 0.82
C VAL A 40 8.44 5.25 -0.63
N ASP A 41 8.17 6.50 -1.02
CA ASP A 41 8.48 7.06 -2.34
C ASP A 41 9.75 7.94 -2.29
N ASP A 42 10.50 7.98 -3.39
CA ASP A 42 11.73 8.76 -3.55
C ASP A 42 11.48 10.25 -3.85
N ASP A 43 10.22 10.63 -4.07
CA ASP A 43 9.78 11.99 -4.40
C ASP A 43 8.81 12.57 -3.36
N THR A 44 8.81 12.05 -2.14
CA THR A 44 7.96 12.54 -1.05
C THR A 44 8.78 13.04 0.13
N LEU A 45 8.48 14.25 0.62
CA LEU A 45 9.09 14.83 1.82
C LEU A 45 8.33 14.36 3.06
N TYR A 46 8.87 13.33 3.71
CA TYR A 46 8.27 12.76 4.91
C TYR A 46 8.48 13.66 6.14
N PRO A 47 7.44 13.88 6.97
CA PRO A 47 7.58 14.55 8.26
C PRO A 47 8.58 13.83 9.18
N ARG A 48 9.27 14.58 10.05
CA ARG A 48 10.27 14.02 10.98
C ARG A 48 9.70 12.90 11.87
N ASN A 49 8.41 12.95 12.20
CA ASN A 49 7.71 11.96 13.02
C ASN A 49 6.98 10.88 12.19
N PHE A 50 7.20 10.79 10.88
CA PHE A 50 6.55 9.79 10.01
C PHE A 50 6.75 8.37 10.53
N ILE A 51 8.01 7.95 10.71
CA ILE A 51 8.36 6.59 11.13
C ILE A 51 7.81 6.28 12.53
N SER A 52 7.91 7.22 13.48
CA SER A 52 7.37 6.99 14.83
C SER A 52 5.86 6.82 14.80
N ARG A 53 5.13 7.69 14.09
CA ARG A 53 3.66 7.63 13.99
C ARG A 53 3.17 6.32 13.37
N ILE A 54 3.78 5.90 12.26
CA ILE A 54 3.34 4.68 11.57
C ILE A 54 3.67 3.43 12.39
N ILE A 55 4.82 3.40 13.08
CA ILE A 55 5.19 2.30 13.98
C ILE A 55 4.27 2.25 15.19
N GLU A 56 4.03 3.38 15.87
CA GLU A 56 3.12 3.45 17.03
C GLU A 56 1.74 2.87 16.68
N THR A 57 1.18 3.25 15.53
CA THR A 57 -0.11 2.74 15.05
C THR A 57 -0.03 1.24 14.71
N THR A 58 1.08 0.76 14.14
CA THR A 58 1.30 -0.66 13.81
C THR A 58 1.47 -1.53 15.06
N LEU A 59 1.85 -0.94 16.19
CA LEU A 59 1.91 -1.60 17.49
C LEU A 59 0.57 -1.57 18.23
N GLU A 60 -0.31 -0.61 17.90
CA GLU A 60 -1.65 -0.51 18.46
C GLU A 60 -2.66 -1.45 17.77
N PHE A 61 -2.52 -1.65 16.46
CA PHE A 61 -3.46 -2.45 15.68
C PHE A 61 -2.78 -3.60 14.94
N ASP A 62 -3.35 -4.81 15.03
CA ASP A 62 -2.96 -5.98 14.24
C ASP A 62 -3.47 -5.91 12.80
N CYS A 63 -3.03 -4.89 12.04
CA CYS A 63 -3.49 -4.65 10.69
C CYS A 63 -2.45 -3.93 9.82
N VAL A 64 -2.75 -3.77 8.52
CA VAL A 64 -1.97 -2.90 7.64
C VAL A 64 -2.22 -1.44 8.05
N VAL A 65 -1.18 -0.63 8.14
CA VAL A 65 -1.30 0.79 8.50
C VAL A 65 -0.84 1.66 7.35
N ALA A 66 -1.71 2.53 6.84
CA ALA A 66 -1.36 3.50 5.82
C ALA A 66 -1.46 4.93 6.35
N MET A 67 -0.57 5.82 5.92
CA MET A 67 -0.72 7.24 6.30
C MET A 67 -1.93 7.89 5.65
N ARG A 68 -2.26 7.47 4.42
CA ARG A 68 -3.35 8.00 3.61
C ARG A 68 -3.99 6.89 2.80
N GLY A 69 -5.30 6.97 2.58
CA GLY A 69 -6.00 5.98 1.80
C GLY A 69 -7.39 6.39 1.36
N ARG A 70 -8.12 5.41 0.83
CA ARG A 70 -9.51 5.53 0.35
C ARG A 70 -10.32 4.34 0.85
N ALA A 71 -11.64 4.48 0.90
CA ALA A 71 -12.53 3.35 1.14
C ALA A 71 -13.18 2.91 -0.18
N ILE A 72 -13.07 1.62 -0.49
CA ILE A 72 -13.72 1.03 -1.67
C ILE A 72 -15.22 1.27 -1.56
N SER A 73 -15.81 1.93 -2.56
CA SER A 73 -17.27 2.14 -2.63
C SER A 73 -17.95 1.03 -3.42
N ILE A 74 -19.12 0.59 -2.95
CA ILE A 74 -19.90 -0.52 -3.52
C ILE A 74 -21.30 0.00 -3.86
N ASP A 75 -21.85 -0.44 -4.98
CA ASP A 75 -23.23 -0.22 -5.42
C ASP A 75 -23.81 -1.54 -5.95
N ASP A 76 -24.88 -2.04 -5.34
CA ASP A 76 -25.54 -3.32 -5.66
C ASP A 76 -24.57 -4.47 -6.06
N LYS A 77 -23.63 -4.77 -5.16
CA LYS A 77 -22.55 -5.79 -5.30
C LYS A 77 -21.45 -5.49 -6.32
N MET A 78 -21.46 -4.31 -6.92
CA MET A 78 -20.42 -3.87 -7.84
C MET A 78 -19.47 -2.90 -7.14
N ILE A 79 -18.17 -3.15 -7.27
CA ILE A 79 -17.16 -2.17 -6.87
C ILE A 79 -17.23 -0.98 -7.83
N LEU A 80 -17.44 0.21 -7.28
CA LEU A 80 -17.47 1.43 -8.07
C LEU A 80 -16.08 1.76 -8.61
N PRO A 81 -15.99 2.52 -9.72
CA PRO A 81 -14.71 2.98 -10.24
C PRO A 81 -13.87 3.69 -9.18
N TYR A 82 -12.54 3.53 -9.22
CA TYR A 82 -11.58 4.03 -8.24
C TYR A 82 -11.78 5.51 -7.90
N ARG A 83 -12.12 6.34 -8.90
CA ARG A 83 -12.41 7.78 -8.71
C ARG A 83 -13.62 8.08 -7.82
N ARG A 84 -14.55 7.13 -7.67
CA ARG A 84 -15.77 7.21 -6.85
C ARG A 84 -15.59 6.56 -5.47
N TRP A 85 -14.40 6.04 -5.16
CA TRP A 85 -14.09 5.56 -3.83
C TRP A 85 -14.12 6.72 -2.82
N ASP A 86 -14.60 6.42 -1.62
CA ASP A 86 -14.74 7.41 -0.56
C ASP A 86 -13.35 7.90 -0.13
N LYS A 87 -13.29 9.21 0.14
CA LYS A 87 -12.11 9.92 0.62
C LYS A 87 -12.23 10.26 2.10
N SER A 88 -13.43 10.14 2.67
CA SER A 88 -13.71 10.27 4.10
C SER A 88 -13.34 8.97 4.77
N ILE A 89 -12.41 9.04 5.72
CA ILE A 89 -11.90 7.87 6.43
C ILE A 89 -11.96 8.13 7.93
N ASP A 90 -12.42 7.12 8.67
CA ASP A 90 -12.32 7.12 10.12
C ASP A 90 -10.86 6.82 10.49
N ALA A 91 -10.16 7.84 11.00
CA ALA A 91 -8.76 7.70 11.38
C ALA A 91 -8.57 6.58 12.42
N ASN A 92 -7.53 5.77 12.24
CA ASN A 92 -7.15 4.67 13.13
C ASN A 92 -8.25 3.62 13.36
N VAL A 93 -9.16 3.44 12.39
CA VAL A 93 -10.17 2.38 12.44
C VAL A 93 -9.86 1.33 11.36
N PRO A 94 -9.50 0.09 11.74
CA PRO A 94 -9.26 -0.97 10.76
C PRO A 94 -10.54 -1.35 10.00
N ARG A 95 -10.48 -1.35 8.67
CA ARG A 95 -11.56 -1.85 7.80
C ARG A 95 -10.99 -2.65 6.63
N LEU A 96 -11.69 -3.72 6.22
CA LEU A 96 -11.33 -4.45 5.00
C LEU A 96 -11.44 -3.57 3.75
N ARG A 97 -12.42 -2.67 3.72
CA ARG A 97 -12.65 -1.75 2.59
C ARG A 97 -11.66 -0.60 2.49
N TYR A 98 -10.81 -0.38 3.50
CA TYR A 98 -9.80 0.68 3.46
C TYR A 98 -8.59 0.24 2.66
N VAL A 99 -8.10 1.13 1.79
CA VAL A 99 -6.97 0.89 0.90
C VAL A 99 -5.99 2.02 1.07
N GLY A 100 -4.79 1.71 1.57
CA GLY A 100 -3.69 2.66 1.60
C GLY A 100 -3.27 3.04 0.17
N THR A 101 -2.95 4.31 -0.03
CA THR A 101 -2.33 4.77 -1.29
C THR A 101 -0.83 4.89 -1.11
N GLY A 102 -0.04 4.34 -2.03
CA GLY A 102 1.41 4.18 -1.86
C GLY A 102 2.26 5.44 -1.62
N LYS A 103 1.70 6.65 -1.83
CA LYS A 103 2.41 7.94 -1.81
C LYS A 103 3.00 8.32 -0.44
N ASP A 104 2.21 8.22 0.62
CA ASP A 104 2.57 8.73 1.96
C ASP A 104 3.08 7.63 2.90
N GLY A 105 3.31 6.45 2.34
CA GLY A 105 3.82 5.28 3.04
C GLY A 105 2.75 4.39 3.66
N ILE A 106 3.08 3.09 3.66
CA ILE A 106 2.24 2.01 4.15
C ILE A 106 3.14 1.00 4.87
N ALA A 107 2.73 0.60 6.07
CA ALA A 107 3.38 -0.41 6.89
C ALA A 107 2.62 -1.74 6.81
N TYR A 108 3.38 -2.82 6.66
CA TYR A 108 2.93 -4.19 6.61
C TYR A 108 3.78 -5.03 7.55
N ARG A 109 3.22 -6.10 8.12
CA ARG A 109 4.03 -7.25 8.57
C ARG A 109 4.07 -8.29 7.47
N ARG A 110 5.16 -9.04 7.36
CA ARG A 110 5.27 -10.13 6.38
C ARG A 110 4.15 -11.17 6.55
N SER A 111 3.76 -11.45 7.79
CA SER A 111 2.65 -12.33 8.15
C SER A 111 1.27 -11.83 7.69
N TYR A 112 1.14 -10.54 7.39
CA TYR A 112 -0.12 -9.95 6.89
C TYR A 112 -0.31 -10.12 5.39
N LEU A 113 0.69 -10.63 4.67
CA LEU A 113 0.64 -10.77 3.22
C LEU A 113 0.67 -12.24 2.81
N HIS A 114 -0.32 -12.63 2.00
CA HIS A 114 -0.36 -13.98 1.43
C HIS A 114 0.92 -14.26 0.61
N GLU A 115 1.46 -15.48 0.67
CA GLU A 115 2.76 -15.84 0.07
C GLU A 115 2.90 -15.51 -1.42
N ASN A 116 1.81 -15.65 -2.19
CA ASN A 116 1.76 -15.27 -3.61
C ASN A 116 2.00 -13.78 -3.89
N VAL A 117 2.09 -12.91 -2.88
CA VAL A 117 2.45 -11.49 -3.06
C VAL A 117 3.81 -11.35 -3.76
N TRP A 118 4.69 -12.36 -3.62
CA TRP A 118 6.02 -12.44 -4.23
C TRP A 118 6.03 -13.02 -5.64
N ASN A 119 4.87 -13.35 -6.22
CA ASN A 119 4.77 -13.69 -7.62
C ASN A 119 4.88 -12.40 -8.46
N ILE A 120 6.11 -11.91 -8.62
CA ILE A 120 6.42 -10.66 -9.33
C ILE A 120 5.93 -10.68 -10.78
N PRO A 121 6.04 -11.76 -11.56
CA PRO A 121 5.43 -11.82 -12.89
C PRO A 121 3.92 -11.56 -12.87
N ALA A 122 3.19 -12.15 -11.92
CA ALA A 122 1.75 -11.91 -11.77
C ALA A 122 1.46 -10.46 -11.32
N ALA A 123 2.26 -9.93 -10.38
CA ALA A 123 2.14 -8.56 -9.89
C ALA A 123 2.30 -7.54 -11.03
N VAL A 124 3.37 -7.67 -11.82
CA VAL A 124 3.66 -6.79 -12.97
C VAL A 124 2.59 -6.94 -14.06
N GLN A 125 2.04 -8.13 -14.26
CA GLN A 125 0.97 -8.34 -15.24
C GLN A 125 -0.36 -7.71 -14.79
N ALA A 126 -0.76 -7.94 -13.53
CA ALA A 126 -2.04 -7.52 -13.01
C ALA A 126 -2.07 -6.04 -12.63
N ALA A 127 -0.99 -5.54 -12.03
CA ALA A 127 -0.92 -4.25 -11.38
C ALA A 127 0.38 -3.48 -11.68
N PRO A 128 0.80 -3.31 -12.95
CA PRO A 128 2.14 -2.82 -13.34
C PRO A 128 2.56 -1.46 -12.76
N ARG A 129 1.58 -0.67 -12.29
CA ARG A 129 1.78 0.67 -11.70
C ARG A 129 0.98 0.88 -10.41
N ALA A 130 0.46 -0.20 -9.82
CA ALA A 130 -0.45 -0.17 -8.67
C ALA A 130 -0.06 -1.25 -7.66
N ASP A 131 1.18 -1.16 -7.17
CA ASP A 131 1.74 -2.01 -6.12
C ASP A 131 0.88 -1.98 -4.85
N ASP A 132 0.32 -0.83 -4.49
CA ASP A 132 -0.58 -0.66 -3.36
C ASP A 132 -1.86 -1.52 -3.48
N LEU A 133 -2.47 -1.60 -4.67
CA LEU A 133 -3.63 -2.46 -4.92
C LEU A 133 -3.26 -3.96 -4.87
N TRP A 134 -2.07 -4.33 -5.37
CA TRP A 134 -1.56 -5.69 -5.29
C TRP A 134 -1.36 -6.12 -3.83
N LEU A 135 -0.61 -5.31 -3.07
CA LEU A 135 -0.37 -5.54 -1.64
C LEU A 135 -1.68 -5.59 -0.85
N LYS A 136 -2.63 -4.70 -1.15
CA LYS A 136 -3.96 -4.70 -0.52
C LYS A 136 -4.69 -6.02 -0.74
N VAL A 137 -4.73 -6.54 -1.96
CA VAL A 137 -5.41 -7.81 -2.22
C VAL A 137 -4.74 -8.98 -1.52
N HIS A 138 -3.41 -8.98 -1.44
CA HIS A 138 -2.70 -10.01 -0.67
C HIS A 138 -2.88 -9.89 0.84
N SER A 139 -3.17 -8.70 1.38
CA SER A 139 -3.59 -8.58 2.78
C SER A 139 -5.02 -9.06 3.01
N LEU A 140 -5.92 -8.78 2.05
CA LEU A 140 -7.31 -9.25 2.10
C LEU A 140 -7.42 -10.77 2.03
N LEU A 141 -6.56 -11.43 1.24
CA LEU A 141 -6.46 -12.90 1.22
C LEU A 141 -6.09 -13.49 2.58
N MET A 142 -5.40 -12.72 3.43
CA MET A 142 -5.09 -13.09 4.82
C MET A 142 -6.16 -12.63 5.82
N GLY A 143 -7.26 -12.01 5.36
CA GLY A 143 -8.28 -11.42 6.21
C GLY A 143 -7.81 -10.18 6.99
N VAL A 144 -6.68 -9.57 6.61
CA VAL A 144 -6.08 -8.47 7.35
C VAL A 144 -6.66 -7.11 6.88
N PRO A 145 -7.30 -6.34 7.79
CA PRO A 145 -7.85 -5.03 7.46
C PRO A 145 -6.75 -3.96 7.30
N THR A 146 -7.17 -2.76 6.95
CA THR A 146 -6.28 -1.59 6.89
C THR A 146 -6.80 -0.49 7.79
N ALA A 147 -5.95 0.06 8.65
CA ALA A 147 -6.16 1.33 9.33
C ALA A 147 -5.47 2.46 8.54
N ILE A 148 -6.08 3.64 8.54
CA ILE A 148 -5.53 4.83 7.89
C ILE A 148 -5.34 5.91 8.95
N VAL A 149 -4.14 6.49 9.01
CA VAL A 149 -3.77 7.45 10.06
C VAL A 149 -4.35 8.84 9.80
N ASN A 150 -4.18 9.37 8.59
CA ASN A 150 -4.71 10.69 8.25
C ASN A 150 -6.14 10.56 7.70
N SER A 151 -7.08 11.24 8.36
CA SER A 151 -8.51 11.19 8.03
C SER A 151 -8.85 11.82 6.68
N SER A 152 -7.99 12.71 6.17
CA SER A 152 -8.22 13.44 4.92
C SER A 152 -7.06 13.31 3.93
N LEU A 153 -7.41 13.23 2.64
CA LEU A 153 -6.42 13.30 1.56
C LEU A 153 -5.69 14.65 1.48
N SER A 154 -6.19 15.71 2.14
CA SER A 154 -5.55 17.03 2.20
C SER A 154 -4.35 17.06 3.16
N GLU A 155 -4.18 16.02 3.97
CA GLU A 155 -3.04 15.84 4.86
C GLU A 155 -1.89 15.09 4.16
N GLU A 156 -1.85 15.14 2.82
CA GLU A 156 -0.80 14.50 2.02
C GLU A 156 0.56 15.16 2.25
N PHE A 157 1.62 14.36 2.12
CA PHE A 157 2.97 14.88 2.28
C PHE A 157 3.40 15.67 1.05
N VAL A 158 4.39 16.55 1.26
CA VAL A 158 4.88 17.45 0.21
C VAL A 158 5.63 16.63 -0.83
N GLU A 159 5.24 16.74 -2.10
CA GLU A 159 5.93 16.12 -3.23
C GLU A 159 7.19 16.94 -3.57
N ILE A 160 8.33 16.28 -3.76
CA ILE A 160 9.62 16.88 -4.09
C ILE A 160 9.87 16.72 -5.60
N GLY A 161 9.96 17.86 -6.29
CA GLY A 161 10.23 17.95 -7.74
C GLY A 161 9.15 18.72 -8.47
N SER A 162 9.53 19.56 -9.44
CA SER A 162 8.61 20.46 -10.14
C SER A 162 7.54 19.71 -10.95
N PRO A 163 6.28 20.19 -10.97
CA PRO A 163 5.21 19.68 -11.85
C PRO A 163 5.54 19.73 -13.35
N SER A 164 6.54 20.52 -13.75
CA SER A 164 6.93 20.77 -15.14
C SER A 164 7.98 19.80 -15.70
N GLU A 165 8.66 19.00 -14.86
CA GLU A 165 9.76 18.12 -15.34
C GLU A 165 9.46 16.63 -15.15
N LYS A 166 8.49 16.26 -14.31
CA LYS A 166 7.98 14.89 -14.20
C LYS A 166 6.49 14.87 -14.56
N VAL A 167 6.16 14.27 -15.70
CA VAL A 167 4.77 13.93 -15.98
C VAL A 167 4.36 12.81 -15.01
N SER A 168 3.71 13.17 -13.89
CA SER A 168 3.45 12.25 -12.78
C SER A 168 2.66 11.01 -13.23
N LEU A 169 2.92 9.86 -12.58
CA LEU A 169 2.19 8.60 -12.79
C LEU A 169 0.67 8.81 -12.72
N PHE A 170 0.24 9.69 -11.81
CA PHE A 170 -1.14 10.09 -11.68
C PHE A 170 -1.70 10.71 -12.98
N ASN A 171 -1.00 11.71 -13.54
CA ASN A 171 -1.46 12.46 -14.71
C ASN A 171 -1.47 11.63 -16.00
N ASN A 172 -0.47 10.75 -16.18
CA ASN A 172 -0.35 9.92 -17.38
C ASN A 172 -1.22 8.67 -17.38
N PHE A 173 -1.39 8.04 -16.21
CA PHE A 173 -1.93 6.69 -16.12
C PHE A 173 -3.21 6.64 -15.30
N ASN A 174 -3.19 7.13 -14.05
CA ASN A 174 -4.35 7.00 -13.17
C ASN A 174 -5.52 7.88 -13.61
N LYS A 175 -5.25 9.09 -14.13
CA LYS A 175 -6.28 9.96 -14.72
C LYS A 175 -7.02 9.30 -15.90
N ARG A 176 -6.40 8.31 -16.55
CA ARG A 176 -6.96 7.55 -17.67
C ARG A 176 -7.56 6.19 -17.26
N GLY A 177 -7.77 5.95 -15.96
CA GLY A 177 -8.38 4.71 -15.46
C GLY A 177 -7.40 3.57 -15.24
N GLY A 178 -6.10 3.86 -15.03
CA GLY A 178 -5.07 2.86 -14.74
C GLY A 178 -5.40 1.96 -13.54
N ASN A 179 -5.90 2.54 -12.44
CA ASN A 179 -6.31 1.77 -11.26
C ASN A 179 -7.52 0.87 -11.54
N ASP A 180 -8.50 1.36 -12.30
CA ASP A 180 -9.65 0.54 -12.70
C ASP A 180 -9.24 -0.63 -13.59
N TYR A 181 -8.24 -0.44 -14.46
CA TYR A 181 -7.64 -1.52 -15.23
C TYR A 181 -6.94 -2.54 -14.32
N ALA A 182 -6.11 -2.07 -13.37
CA ALA A 182 -5.42 -2.94 -12.43
C ALA A 182 -6.42 -3.78 -11.60
N LEU A 183 -7.46 -3.16 -11.05
CA LEU A 183 -8.52 -3.85 -10.32
C LEU A 183 -9.17 -4.96 -11.14
N ARG A 184 -9.46 -4.73 -12.43
CA ARG A 184 -10.02 -5.78 -13.30
C ARG A 184 -9.06 -6.94 -13.54
N GLN A 185 -7.75 -6.68 -13.66
CA GLN A 185 -6.79 -7.78 -13.84
C GLN A 185 -6.55 -8.53 -12.53
N ILE A 186 -6.53 -7.82 -11.40
CA ILE A 186 -6.45 -8.43 -10.07
C ILE A 186 -7.67 -9.32 -9.82
N ASP A 187 -8.89 -8.88 -10.17
CA ASP A 187 -10.09 -9.71 -10.03
C ASP A 187 -10.03 -10.98 -10.87
N LYS A 188 -9.49 -10.90 -12.10
CA LYS A 188 -9.25 -12.09 -12.92
C LYS A 188 -8.23 -13.04 -12.28
N TYR A 189 -7.13 -12.49 -11.76
CA TYR A 189 -6.11 -13.25 -11.05
C TYR A 189 -6.70 -13.95 -9.82
N LEU A 190 -7.52 -13.25 -9.03
CA LEU A 190 -8.23 -13.80 -7.88
C LEU A 190 -9.17 -14.94 -8.26
N ALA A 191 -9.96 -14.76 -9.32
CA ALA A 191 -10.89 -15.79 -9.78
C ALA A 191 -10.15 -17.04 -10.28
N GLN A 192 -9.06 -16.87 -11.01
CA GLN A 192 -8.28 -17.97 -11.58
C GLN A 192 -7.44 -18.73 -10.54
N THR A 193 -6.88 -18.01 -9.56
CA THR A 193 -5.90 -18.57 -8.62
C THR A 193 -6.55 -19.03 -7.32
N PHE A 194 -7.58 -18.31 -6.84
CA PHE A 194 -8.16 -18.49 -5.52
C PHE A 194 -9.67 -18.72 -5.53
N GLN A 195 -10.31 -18.76 -6.71
CA GLN A 195 -11.76 -18.96 -6.86
C GLN A 195 -12.58 -17.92 -6.06
N THR A 196 -12.06 -16.70 -5.94
CA THR A 196 -12.68 -15.58 -5.20
C THR A 196 -12.68 -14.30 -6.04
N THR A 197 -13.29 -13.24 -5.53
CA THR A 197 -13.27 -11.90 -6.12
C THR A 197 -12.90 -10.86 -5.07
N LEU A 198 -12.43 -9.69 -5.50
CA LEU A 198 -12.20 -8.57 -4.61
C LEU A 198 -13.47 -8.20 -3.84
N TYR A 199 -14.63 -8.23 -4.49
CA TYR A 199 -15.92 -8.00 -3.83
C TYR A 199 -16.15 -8.98 -2.67
N HIS A 200 -15.91 -10.27 -2.89
CA HIS A 200 -16.08 -11.26 -1.82
C HIS A 200 -15.14 -10.96 -0.65
N LEU A 201 -13.86 -10.73 -0.93
CA LEU A 201 -12.83 -10.48 0.09
C LEU A 201 -13.11 -9.25 0.97
N ILE A 202 -13.78 -8.22 0.45
CA ILE A 202 -14.09 -6.98 1.20
C ILE A 202 -15.47 -7.02 1.88
N THR A 203 -16.19 -8.13 1.76
CA THR A 203 -17.52 -8.35 2.36
C THR A 203 -17.57 -9.55 3.33
N LEU A 204 -16.41 -10.13 3.64
CA LEU A 204 -16.22 -11.07 4.75
C LEU A 204 -16.45 -10.37 6.09
#